data_AF-A0A3P6T829-F1
#
_entry.id   AF-A0A3P6T829-F1
#
_cell.length_a   1.000
_cell.length_b   1.000
_cell.length_c   1.000
_cell.angle_alpha   90.00
_cell.angle_beta   90.00
_cell.angle_gamma   90.00
#
_symmetry.space_group_name_H-M   'P 1'
#
loop_
_entity.id
_entity.type
_entity.pdbx_description
1 polymer ?
#
loop_
_entity_poly.entity_id
_entity_poly.type
_entity_poly.pdbx_seq_one_letter_code
_entity_poly.pdbx_strand_id
1 'polypeptide(L)'
;MIGEILRGEAEMAVAPLTVNFRRSEVVEFTKPFLSLGISILYRVPDDHQPDLFSFLNPLSWEIWMAILSAIGTTKPFPSLFPKIKFFFSRSHVTVCVTLAMYIVSRVTPYEWNLNFSCCTAHQPHPGAAFVDSP
;
A
#
# COMPACT_ATOMS: atom_id res chain seq x y z
N MET A 1 -11.87 -9.66 42.59
CA MET A 1 -13.27 -9.88 42.16
C MET A 1 -13.75 -11.32 42.25
N ILE A 2 -13.56 -12.22 41.26
CA ILE A 2 -14.10 -13.60 41.36
C ILE A 2 -13.56 -14.36 42.58
N GLY A 3 -12.28 -14.20 42.89
CA GLY A 3 -11.69 -14.81 44.09
C GLY A 3 -12.23 -14.29 45.42
N GLU A 4 -12.72 -13.05 45.49
CA GLU A 4 -13.35 -12.50 46.71
C GLU A 4 -14.73 -13.14 46.93
N ILE A 5 -15.49 -13.34 45.85
CA ILE A 5 -16.76 -14.09 45.89
C ILE A 5 -16.51 -15.52 46.39
N LEU A 6 -15.47 -16.19 45.87
CA LEU A 6 -15.14 -17.57 46.25
C LEU A 6 -14.65 -17.71 47.68
N ARG A 7 -14.00 -16.70 48.24
CA ARG A 7 -13.56 -16.68 49.65
C ARG A 7 -14.65 -16.22 50.63
N GLY A 8 -15.81 -15.82 50.14
CA GLY A 8 -16.89 -15.26 50.96
C GLY A 8 -16.60 -13.86 51.49
N GLU A 9 -15.63 -13.15 50.90
CA GLU A 9 -15.33 -11.75 51.22
C GLU A 9 -16.31 -10.78 50.54
N ALA A 10 -17.03 -11.24 49.50
CA ALA A 10 -18.05 -10.50 48.78
C ALA A 10 -19.22 -11.43 48.39
N GLU A 11 -20.45 -10.92 48.40
CA GLU A 11 -21.64 -11.67 47.96
C GLU A 11 -22.00 -11.42 46.48
N MET A 12 -21.67 -10.25 45.95
CA MET A 12 -21.95 -9.89 44.56
C MET A 12 -20.87 -8.96 44.00
N ALA A 13 -20.69 -9.04 42.69
CA ALA A 13 -19.68 -8.31 41.92
C ALA A 13 -20.35 -7.56 40.75
N VAL A 14 -20.29 -6.22 40.76
CA VAL A 14 -20.75 -5.37 39.64
C VAL A 14 -19.55 -4.68 38.99
N ALA A 15 -19.18 -5.11 37.78
CA ALA A 15 -18.05 -4.58 37.01
C ALA A 15 -18.18 -4.93 35.53
N PRO A 16 -17.41 -4.27 34.64
CA PRO A 16 -17.24 -4.71 33.25
C PRO A 16 -16.49 -6.05 33.20
N LEU A 17 -17.22 -7.15 33.31
CA LEU A 17 -16.68 -8.50 33.35
C LEU A 17 -17.24 -9.34 32.21
N THR A 18 -16.36 -9.87 31.37
CA THR A 18 -16.74 -10.78 30.27
C THR A 18 -17.16 -12.14 30.80
N VAL A 19 -18.34 -12.60 30.38
CA VAL A 19 -18.86 -13.94 30.63
C VAL A 19 -18.03 -14.95 29.84
N ASN A 20 -17.47 -15.95 30.52
CA ASN A 20 -16.66 -17.01 29.92
C ASN A 20 -16.98 -18.34 30.61
N PHE A 21 -16.92 -19.46 29.89
CA PHE A 21 -17.24 -20.81 30.38
C PHE A 21 -16.49 -21.18 31.66
N ARG A 22 -15.17 -20.96 31.69
CA ARG A 22 -14.34 -21.27 32.87
C ARG A 22 -14.72 -20.45 34.11
N ARG A 23 -15.33 -19.28 33.91
CA ARG A 23 -15.82 -18.43 35.02
C ARG A 23 -17.22 -18.83 35.46
N SER A 24 -18.09 -19.26 34.54
CA SER A 24 -19.43 -19.74 34.89
C SER A 24 -19.43 -21.09 35.63
N GLU A 25 -18.31 -21.83 35.61
CA GLU A 25 -18.13 -23.04 36.43
C GLU A 25 -18.08 -22.73 37.94
N VAL A 26 -17.69 -21.52 38.33
CA VAL A 26 -17.40 -21.15 39.74
C VAL A 26 -18.30 -20.04 40.29
N VAL A 27 -18.96 -19.27 39.43
CA VAL A 27 -19.90 -18.20 39.80
C VAL A 27 -21.08 -18.16 38.82
N GLU A 28 -22.25 -17.74 39.30
CA GLU A 28 -23.43 -17.56 38.46
C GLU A 28 -23.50 -16.12 37.92
N PHE A 29 -23.81 -15.97 36.63
CA PHE A 29 -23.94 -14.67 35.96
C PHE A 29 -25.41 -14.36 35.67
N THR A 30 -25.78 -13.08 35.74
CA THR A 30 -27.06 -12.60 35.22
C THR A 30 -27.07 -12.60 33.69
N LYS A 31 -28.25 -12.37 33.09
CA LYS A 31 -28.32 -12.11 31.64
C LYS A 31 -27.44 -10.91 31.26
N PRO A 32 -26.72 -10.97 30.12
CA PRO A 32 -25.86 -9.88 29.69
C PRO A 32 -26.70 -8.63 29.40
N PHE A 33 -26.27 -7.48 29.93
CA PHE A 33 -26.93 -6.20 29.73
C PHE A 33 -26.28 -5.37 28.60
N LEU A 34 -25.08 -5.76 28.16
CA LEU A 34 -24.32 -5.14 27.07
C LEU A 34 -23.75 -6.25 26.16
N SER A 35 -23.87 -6.05 24.85
CA SER A 35 -23.16 -6.84 23.84
C SER A 35 -21.92 -6.06 23.40
N LEU A 36 -20.73 -6.61 23.65
CA LEU A 36 -19.44 -5.98 23.34
C LEU A 36 -18.59 -6.94 22.51
N GLY A 37 -17.83 -6.38 21.56
CA GLY A 37 -16.88 -7.10 20.73
C GLY A 37 -15.47 -6.54 20.86
N ILE A 38 -14.49 -7.26 20.30
CA ILE A 38 -13.11 -6.78 20.19
C ILE A 38 -13.07 -5.74 19.07
N SER A 39 -12.53 -4.56 19.34
CA SER A 39 -12.31 -3.51 18.35
C SER A 39 -10.85 -3.07 18.35
N ILE A 40 -10.36 -2.64 17.18
CA ILE A 40 -9.01 -2.12 17.01
C ILE A 40 -9.11 -0.60 16.90
N LEU A 41 -8.42 0.10 17.79
CA LEU A 41 -8.25 1.54 17.71
C LEU A 41 -6.93 1.84 16.98
N TYR A 42 -6.99 2.58 15.89
CA TYR A 42 -5.80 3.06 15.18
C TYR A 42 -5.87 4.57 14.99
N ARG A 43 -4.70 5.22 14.97
CA ARG A 43 -4.60 6.64 14.65
C ARG A 43 -4.73 6.80 13.14
N VAL A 44 -5.66 7.62 12.70
CA VAL A 44 -5.73 8.06 11.30
C VAL A 44 -4.44 8.84 11.00
N PRO A 45 -3.67 8.47 9.96
CA PRO A 45 -2.48 9.22 9.59
C PRO A 45 -2.89 10.66 9.22
N ASP A 46 -2.02 11.62 9.55
CA ASP A 46 -2.27 13.02 9.21
C ASP A 46 -2.42 13.16 7.69
N ASP A 47 -3.49 13.82 7.26
CA ASP A 47 -3.83 13.99 5.86
C ASP A 47 -2.71 14.79 5.17
N HIS A 48 -1.92 14.12 4.34
CA HIS A 48 -0.89 14.80 3.57
C HIS A 48 -1.61 15.51 2.43
N GLN A 49 -1.67 16.84 2.53
CA GLN A 49 -2.19 17.67 1.44
C GLN A 49 -1.49 17.25 0.14
N PRO A 50 -2.24 16.97 -0.95
CA PRO A 50 -1.64 16.56 -2.20
C PRO A 50 -0.71 17.68 -2.66
N ASP A 51 0.57 17.35 -2.82
CA ASP A 51 1.55 18.31 -3.29
C ASP A 51 1.16 18.80 -4.70
N LEU A 52 1.39 20.08 -4.99
CA LEU A 52 0.97 20.70 -6.26
C LEU A 52 1.59 20.00 -7.48
N PHE A 53 2.71 19.31 -7.27
CA PHE A 53 3.46 18.57 -8.27
C PHE A 53 3.32 17.05 -8.16
N SER A 54 2.31 16.53 -7.46
CA SER A 54 2.09 15.08 -7.33
C SER A 54 1.82 14.39 -8.68
N PHE A 55 1.47 15.14 -9.72
CA PHE A 55 1.36 14.66 -11.10
C PHE A 55 2.73 14.36 -11.76
N LEU A 56 3.84 14.86 -11.23
CA LEU A 56 5.21 14.57 -11.71
C LEU A 56 5.82 13.33 -11.04
N ASN A 57 5.31 12.92 -9.87
CA ASN A 57 5.72 11.71 -9.14
C ASN A 57 5.69 10.39 -9.95
N PRO A 58 4.75 10.14 -10.90
CA PRO A 58 4.78 8.91 -11.68
C PRO A 58 5.96 8.82 -12.65
N LEU A 59 6.72 9.90 -12.87
CA LEU A 59 7.88 9.90 -13.77
C LEU A 59 9.20 9.95 -12.99
N SER A 60 10.00 8.87 -13.11
CA SER A 60 11.35 8.81 -12.53
C SER A 60 12.24 9.94 -13.06
N TRP A 61 13.18 10.40 -12.23
CA TRP A 61 14.19 11.39 -12.59
C TRP A 61 14.97 11.02 -13.87
N GLU A 62 15.19 9.72 -14.08
CA GLU A 62 15.87 9.20 -15.27
C GLU A 62 15.10 9.54 -16.56
N ILE A 63 13.77 9.44 -16.52
CA ILE A 63 12.92 9.69 -17.69
C ILE A 63 12.77 11.19 -17.93
N TRP A 64 12.71 12.00 -16.86
CA TRP A 64 12.79 13.47 -16.99
C TRP A 64 14.05 13.92 -17.74
N MET A 65 15.22 13.36 -17.36
CA MET A 65 16.48 13.66 -18.03
C MET A 65 16.49 13.16 -19.49
N ALA A 66 15.89 12.00 -19.77
CA ALA A 66 15.74 11.49 -21.13
C ALA A 66 14.88 12.41 -22.01
N ILE A 67 13.73 12.89 -21.51
CA ILE A 67 12.84 13.83 -22.22
C ILE A 67 13.57 15.14 -22.51
N LEU A 68 14.27 15.71 -21.51
CA LEU A 68 15.06 16.94 -21.68
C LEU A 68 16.17 16.75 -22.74
N SER A 69 16.84 15.60 -22.73
CA SER A 69 17.86 15.27 -23.72
C SER A 69 17.29 15.16 -25.14
N ALA A 70 16.12 14.52 -25.29
CA ALA A 70 15.43 14.38 -26.57
C ALA A 70 14.98 15.74 -27.11
N ILE A 71 14.37 16.58 -26.26
CA ILE A 71 13.96 17.95 -26.63
C ILE A 71 15.19 18.80 -27.01
N GLY A 72 16.32 18.64 -26.31
CA GLY A 72 17.56 19.32 -26.64
C GLY A 72 18.13 18.93 -28.02
N THR A 73 17.96 17.67 -28.42
CA THR A 73 18.41 17.19 -29.75
C THR A 73 17.51 17.59 -30.91
N THR A 74 16.24 17.95 -30.66
CA THR A 74 15.27 18.31 -31.72
C THR A 74 15.31 19.78 -32.11
N LYS A 75 16.13 20.63 -31.46
CA LYS A 75 16.52 21.92 -32.05
C LYS A 75 17.28 21.63 -33.35
N PRO A 76 16.82 22.14 -34.50
CA PRO A 76 17.53 21.92 -35.75
C PRO A 76 18.83 22.73 -35.71
N PHE A 77 19.92 22.09 -35.32
CA PHE A 77 21.28 22.51 -35.66
C PHE A 77 21.74 21.82 -36.96
N PRO A 78 21.09 22.01 -38.13
CA PRO A 78 21.76 21.81 -39.39
C PRO A 78 21.80 23.14 -40.15
N SER A 79 22.59 24.12 -39.69
CA SER A 79 22.86 25.29 -40.54
C SER A 79 24.20 25.98 -40.33
N LEU A 80 25.03 25.60 -39.36
CA LEU A 80 26.34 26.24 -39.23
C LEU A 80 27.37 25.27 -38.64
N PHE A 81 27.88 24.34 -39.45
CA PHE A 81 29.30 24.00 -39.50
C PHE A 81 29.50 22.95 -40.61
N PRO A 82 30.07 23.33 -41.75
CA PRO A 82 30.41 22.36 -42.78
C PRO A 82 31.59 21.49 -42.29
N LYS A 83 31.48 20.20 -42.59
CA LYS A 83 32.57 19.22 -42.76
C LYS A 83 33.33 18.70 -41.52
N ILE A 84 33.27 17.37 -41.40
CA ILE A 84 34.42 16.48 -41.17
C ILE A 84 35.04 16.57 -39.77
N LYS A 85 34.31 16.08 -38.74
CA LYS A 85 34.86 15.23 -37.64
C LYS A 85 33.85 14.83 -36.55
N PHE A 86 32.54 14.85 -36.79
CA PHE A 86 31.56 14.49 -35.75
C PHE A 86 30.91 13.11 -35.95
N PHE A 87 31.45 12.27 -36.84
CA PHE A 87 30.85 10.97 -37.15
C PHE A 87 31.20 9.85 -36.15
N PHE A 88 32.20 10.02 -35.28
CA PHE A 88 32.69 8.94 -34.43
C PHE A 88 32.24 8.99 -32.95
N SER A 89 31.74 10.13 -32.46
CA SER A 89 31.32 10.28 -31.05
C SER A 89 29.79 10.31 -30.84
N ARG A 90 29.01 10.77 -31.82
CA ARG A 90 27.53 10.86 -31.74
C ARG A 90 26.81 9.52 -31.95
N SER A 91 27.45 8.58 -32.66
CA SER A 91 26.86 7.28 -32.99
C SER A 91 26.76 6.36 -31.77
N HIS A 92 27.78 6.36 -30.89
CA HIS A 92 27.82 5.48 -29.73
C HIS A 92 26.66 5.72 -28.76
N VAL A 93 26.31 6.97 -28.44
CA VAL A 93 25.23 7.25 -27.47
C VAL A 93 23.87 6.81 -28.00
N THR A 94 23.57 7.10 -29.27
CA THR A 94 22.30 6.73 -29.89
C THR A 94 22.17 5.22 -30.06
N VAL A 95 23.26 4.55 -30.44
CA VAL A 95 23.33 3.08 -30.56
C VAL A 95 23.25 2.42 -29.18
N CYS A 96 23.92 2.97 -28.16
CA CYS A 96 23.84 2.44 -26.80
C CYS A 96 22.43 2.60 -26.21
N VAL A 97 21.75 3.72 -26.42
CA VAL A 97 20.38 3.93 -25.92
C VAL A 97 19.38 3.03 -26.64
N THR A 98 19.48 2.90 -27.96
CA THR A 98 18.60 1.98 -28.73
C THR A 98 18.87 0.51 -28.42
N LEU A 99 20.13 0.11 -28.27
CA LEU A 99 20.51 -1.24 -27.86
C LEU A 99 20.09 -1.53 -26.41
N ALA A 100 20.22 -0.56 -25.50
CA ALA A 100 19.75 -0.70 -24.12
C ALA A 100 18.22 -0.83 -24.07
N MET A 101 17.45 0.00 -24.79
CA MET A 101 15.99 -0.14 -24.86
C MET A 101 15.56 -1.45 -25.53
N TYR A 102 16.31 -1.92 -26.53
CA TYR A 102 16.07 -3.22 -27.17
C TYR A 102 16.40 -4.40 -26.25
N ILE A 103 17.44 -4.31 -25.44
CA ILE A 103 17.74 -5.36 -24.44
C ILE A 103 16.74 -5.30 -23.29
N VAL A 104 16.38 -4.11 -22.81
CA VAL A 104 15.31 -3.92 -21.82
C VAL A 104 14.03 -4.56 -22.34
N SER A 105 13.57 -4.26 -23.55
CA SER A 105 12.33 -4.85 -24.08
C SER A 105 12.35 -6.37 -24.27
N ARG A 106 13.54 -7.00 -24.26
CA ARG A 106 13.72 -8.45 -24.40
C ARG A 106 14.02 -9.16 -23.08
N VAL A 107 14.53 -8.43 -22.09
CA VAL A 107 14.99 -8.96 -20.79
C VAL A 107 14.06 -8.56 -19.65
N THR A 108 13.33 -7.45 -19.76
CA THR A 108 12.38 -7.05 -18.72
C THR A 108 11.07 -7.83 -18.85
N PRO A 109 10.67 -8.56 -17.80
CA PRO A 109 9.43 -9.32 -17.78
C PRO A 109 8.28 -8.41 -17.31
N TYR A 110 8.08 -7.23 -17.91
CA TYR A 110 7.10 -6.27 -17.38
C TYR A 110 5.64 -6.45 -17.84
N GLU A 111 5.26 -7.58 -18.43
CA GLU A 111 3.87 -7.79 -18.89
C GLU A 111 3.17 -9.10 -18.46
N TRP A 112 3.56 -9.78 -17.37
CA TRP A 112 2.73 -10.91 -16.85
C TRP A 112 2.54 -10.99 -15.33
N ASN A 113 2.48 -9.85 -14.63
CA ASN A 113 1.76 -9.82 -13.34
C ASN A 113 1.20 -8.45 -12.97
N LEU A 114 0.31 -7.90 -13.80
CA LEU A 114 -0.66 -6.92 -13.35
C LEU A 114 -1.86 -7.67 -12.73
N ASN A 115 -1.64 -8.40 -11.63
CA ASN A 115 -2.74 -8.94 -10.80
C ASN A 115 -3.19 -7.95 -9.71
N PHE A 116 -3.13 -6.65 -10.02
CA PHE A 116 -3.81 -5.64 -9.24
C PHE A 116 -4.86 -4.99 -10.12
N SER A 117 -5.84 -5.80 -10.51
CA SER A 117 -7.15 -5.26 -10.82
C SER A 117 -7.60 -4.48 -9.58
N CYS A 118 -7.89 -3.18 -9.76
CA CYS A 118 -8.35 -2.27 -8.72
C CYS A 118 -9.67 -2.71 -8.04
N CYS A 119 -10.19 -3.89 -8.40
CA CYS A 119 -11.35 -4.54 -7.81
C CYS A 119 -11.06 -5.27 -6.48
N THR A 120 -9.81 -5.65 -6.18
CA THR A 120 -9.50 -6.44 -4.96
C THR A 120 -9.51 -5.60 -3.67
N ALA A 121 -9.43 -4.27 -3.77
CA ALA A 121 -9.56 -3.37 -2.61
C ALA A 121 -11.00 -3.32 -2.05
N HIS A 122 -11.99 -3.91 -2.75
CA HIS A 122 -13.40 -3.92 -2.36
C HIS A 122 -13.92 -5.32 -1.98
N GLN A 123 -13.03 -6.23 -1.54
CA GLN A 123 -13.48 -7.47 -0.88
C GLN A 123 -13.50 -7.28 0.63
N PRO A 124 -14.68 -7.39 1.29
CA PRO A 124 -14.75 -7.38 2.74
C PRO A 124 -14.00 -8.60 3.29
N HIS A 125 -13.27 -8.39 4.38
CA HIS A 125 -12.50 -9.43 5.06
C HIS A 125 -13.38 -10.64 5.41
N PRO A 126 -12.87 -11.89 5.29
CA PRO A 126 -13.63 -13.13 5.55
C PRO A 126 -14.05 -13.33 7.03
N GLY A 127 -13.80 -12.36 7.92
CA GLY A 127 -14.24 -12.37 9.31
C GLY A 127 -15.63 -11.77 9.56
N ALA A 128 -16.30 -11.23 8.55
CA ALA A 128 -17.59 -10.53 8.73
C ALA A 128 -18.85 -11.43 8.67
N ALA A 129 -18.71 -12.76 8.62
CA ALA A 129 -19.81 -13.70 8.36
C ALA A 129 -20.13 -14.69 9.50
N PHE A 130 -20.02 -14.29 10.77
CA PHE A 130 -20.45 -15.12 11.91
C PHE A 130 -21.54 -14.44 12.74
N VAL A 131 -22.67 -14.17 12.10
CA VAL A 131 -24.01 -13.97 12.69
C VAL A 131 -24.93 -14.47 11.55
N ASP A 132 -25.47 -15.68 11.59
CA ASP A 132 -26.62 -16.11 12.39
C ASP A 132 -26.76 -17.64 12.36
N SER A 133 -27.15 -18.25 13.48
CA SER A 133 -27.94 -19.49 13.52
C SER A 133 -28.66 -19.60 14.88
N PRO A 134 -29.88 -20.17 14.90
CA PRO A 134 -30.88 -19.99 15.96
C PRO A 134 -30.55 -20.67 17.29
#